data_AF-A0A4U1JMW2-F1
#
_entry.id   AF-A0A4U1JMW2-F1
#
_cell.length_a   1.000
_cell.length_b   1.000
_cell.length_c   1.000
_cell.angle_alpha   90.00
_cell.angle_beta   90.00
_cell.angle_gamma   90.00
#
_symmetry.space_group_name_H-M   'P 1'
#
loop_
_entity.id
_entity.type
_entity.pdbx_description
1 polymer ?
#
loop_
_entity_poly.entity_id
_entity_poly.type
_entity_poly.pdbx_seq_one_letter_code
_entity_poly.pdbx_strand_id
1 'polypeptide(L)'
;MDEGLPLLVHVDADEWAFVTRRLRYLESLVLRVVRNRQGMLEWQSAADLEALRLPGLPASRSAIARKAAVEKWARVVERGRGGCRYLYHVSALPPRAFDALVARILDLPPMDTEVEGLFDLPAPPLPEVLPSNTAPPWVLPLMRLMRTEGGDIGRAWRELRDHTPDDVILPDAEEAARVLIRLGLA
;
A
#
# COMPACT_ATOMS: atom_id res chain seq x y z
N MET A 1 -3.33 32.11 -28.90
CA MET A 1 -4.29 31.00 -28.85
C MET A 1 -3.74 30.06 -27.80
N ASP A 2 -4.36 30.07 -26.63
CA ASP A 2 -3.92 29.35 -25.43
C ASP A 2 -4.56 27.96 -25.48
N GLU A 3 -3.93 27.03 -26.21
CA GLU A 3 -4.38 25.63 -26.26
C GLU A 3 -3.92 24.92 -24.99
N GLY A 4 -4.64 25.18 -23.90
CA GLY A 4 -4.47 24.47 -22.64
C GLY A 4 -4.69 22.98 -22.86
N LEU A 5 -3.62 22.19 -22.71
CA LEU A 5 -3.70 20.73 -22.67
C LEU A 5 -4.67 20.34 -21.54
N PRO A 6 -5.81 19.69 -21.83
CA PRO A 6 -6.69 19.24 -20.77
C PRO A 6 -5.96 18.16 -19.96
N LEU A 7 -5.51 18.52 -18.76
CA LEU A 7 -4.79 17.64 -17.83
C LEU A 7 -5.70 16.57 -17.18
N LEU A 8 -6.99 16.58 -17.50
CA LEU A 8 -8.00 15.70 -16.91
C LEU A 8 -8.80 15.01 -18.02
N VAL A 9 -8.97 13.69 -17.88
CA VAL A 9 -9.83 12.86 -18.72
C VAL A 9 -11.00 12.39 -17.87
N HIS A 10 -12.22 12.63 -18.34
CA HIS A 10 -13.43 12.09 -17.72
C HIS A 10 -13.68 10.67 -18.24
N VAL A 11 -13.83 9.72 -17.33
CA VAL A 11 -14.17 8.33 -17.61
C VAL A 11 -15.41 7.98 -16.78
N ASP A 12 -16.35 7.26 -17.37
CA ASP A 12 -17.52 6.78 -16.66
C ASP A 12 -17.13 5.84 -15.50
N ALA A 13 -17.88 5.88 -14.40
CA ALA A 13 -17.56 5.08 -13.22
C ALA A 13 -17.60 3.57 -13.49
N ASP A 14 -18.55 3.10 -14.31
CA ASP A 14 -18.68 1.69 -14.65
C ASP A 14 -17.57 1.24 -15.59
N GLU A 15 -17.17 2.11 -16.54
CA GLU A 15 -16.03 1.87 -17.42
C GLU A 15 -14.73 1.81 -16.61
N TRP A 16 -14.50 2.77 -15.71
CA TRP A 16 -13.34 2.79 -14.83
C TRP A 16 -13.29 1.56 -13.92
N ALA A 17 -14.43 1.15 -13.34
CA ALA A 17 -14.51 -0.06 -12.54
C ALA A 17 -14.19 -1.32 -13.36
N PHE A 18 -14.71 -1.41 -14.59
CA PHE A 18 -14.41 -2.52 -15.50
C PHE A 18 -12.91 -2.60 -15.83
N VAL A 19 -12.29 -1.48 -16.22
CA VAL A 19 -10.87 -1.40 -16.59
C VAL A 19 -9.98 -1.75 -15.39
N THR A 20 -10.30 -1.20 -14.21
CA THR A 20 -9.55 -1.48 -12.98
C THR A 20 -9.62 -2.96 -12.59
N ARG A 21 -10.80 -3.58 -12.69
CA ARG A 21 -10.95 -5.03 -12.46
C ARG A 21 -10.21 -5.85 -13.51
N ARG A 22 -10.26 -5.46 -14.79
CA ARG A 22 -9.51 -6.13 -15.85
C ARG A 22 -8.01 -6.08 -15.59
N LEU A 23 -7.47 -4.94 -15.17
CA LEU A 23 -6.07 -4.81 -14.80
C LEU A 23 -5.70 -5.78 -13.67
N ARG A 24 -6.45 -5.80 -12.56
CA ARG A 24 -6.24 -6.73 -11.43
C ARG A 24 -6.31 -8.20 -11.85
N TYR A 25 -7.24 -8.55 -12.73
CA TYR A 25 -7.37 -9.90 -13.27
C TYR A 25 -6.12 -10.29 -14.06
N LEU A 26 -5.64 -9.41 -14.95
CA LEU A 26 -4.45 -9.64 -15.76
C LEU A 26 -3.19 -9.74 -14.89
N GLU A 27 -3.03 -8.88 -13.90
CA GLU A 27 -1.94 -8.97 -12.91
C GLU A 27 -1.94 -10.35 -12.22
N SER A 28 -3.11 -10.79 -11.76
CA SER A 28 -3.28 -12.09 -11.12
C SER A 28 -2.97 -13.24 -12.06
N LEU A 29 -3.39 -13.14 -13.33
CA LEU A 29 -3.07 -14.14 -14.36
C LEU A 29 -1.57 -14.20 -14.65
N VAL A 30 -0.89 -13.07 -14.73
CA VAL A 30 0.57 -13.05 -14.96
C VAL A 30 1.27 -13.79 -13.83
N LEU A 31 0.90 -13.52 -12.57
CA LEU A 31 1.44 -14.25 -11.42
C LEU A 31 1.17 -15.77 -11.52
N ARG A 32 -0.05 -16.16 -11.89
CA ARG A 32 -0.40 -17.58 -12.06
C ARG A 32 0.35 -18.26 -13.20
N VAL A 33 0.50 -17.61 -14.36
CA VAL A 33 1.22 -18.16 -15.51
C VAL A 33 2.70 -18.34 -15.20
N VAL A 34 3.31 -17.36 -14.53
CA VAL A 34 4.71 -17.45 -14.07
C VAL A 34 4.89 -18.59 -13.07
N ARG A 35 3.96 -18.75 -12.11
CA ARG A 35 4.03 -19.79 -11.07
C ARG A 35 3.73 -21.20 -11.58
N ASN A 36 2.66 -21.35 -12.36
CA ASN A 36 2.01 -22.64 -12.64
C ASN A 36 1.94 -22.99 -14.14
N ARG A 37 2.39 -22.12 -15.05
CA ARG A 37 2.30 -22.28 -16.53
C ARG A 37 0.90 -22.63 -17.07
N GLN A 38 -0.15 -22.29 -16.33
CA GLN A 38 -1.54 -22.49 -16.75
C GLN A 38 -2.21 -21.15 -17.06
N GLY A 39 -2.82 -21.03 -18.23
CA GLY A 39 -3.64 -19.89 -18.60
C GLY A 39 -5.11 -20.07 -18.19
N MET A 40 -5.78 -18.98 -17.83
CA MET A 40 -7.24 -18.89 -17.74
C MET A 40 -7.75 -17.87 -18.75
N LEU A 41 -8.97 -18.08 -19.26
CA LEU A 41 -9.59 -17.23 -20.28
C LEU A 41 -10.33 -16.04 -19.64
N GLU A 42 -10.23 -14.86 -20.24
CA GLU A 42 -11.00 -13.66 -19.84
C GLU A 42 -12.52 -13.81 -20.12
N TRP A 43 -12.88 -14.69 -21.05
CA TRP A 43 -14.26 -14.91 -21.51
C TRP A 43 -14.74 -16.30 -21.09
N GLN A 44 -15.84 -16.34 -20.35
CA GLN A 44 -16.40 -17.57 -19.77
C GLN A 44 -17.86 -17.75 -20.17
N SER A 45 -18.28 -18.98 -20.49
CA SER A 45 -19.70 -19.26 -20.71
C SER A 45 -20.46 -19.28 -19.37
N ALA A 46 -21.79 -19.17 -19.43
CA ALA A 46 -22.62 -19.32 -18.22
C ALA A 46 -22.45 -20.70 -17.56
N ALA A 47 -22.11 -21.74 -18.33
CA ALA A 47 -21.85 -23.07 -17.79
C ALA A 47 -20.49 -23.14 -17.07
N ASP A 48 -19.47 -22.46 -17.59
CA ASP A 48 -18.17 -22.38 -16.93
C ASP A 48 -18.28 -21.61 -15.61
N LEU A 49 -19.01 -20.48 -15.62
CA LEU A 49 -19.27 -19.68 -14.41
C LEU A 49 -20.08 -20.45 -13.35
N GLU A 50 -21.05 -21.25 -13.78
CA GLU A 50 -21.81 -22.16 -12.91
C GLU A 50 -20.88 -23.22 -12.27
N ALA A 51 -19.99 -23.82 -13.06
CA ALA A 51 -19.02 -24.80 -12.58
C ALA A 51 -18.03 -24.21 -11.56
N LEU A 52 -17.68 -22.92 -11.69
CA LEU A 52 -16.82 -22.22 -10.74
C LEU A 52 -17.47 -22.00 -9.37
N ARG A 53 -18.81 -22.00 -9.28
CA ARG A 53 -19.57 -21.80 -8.02
C ARG A 53 -19.05 -20.61 -7.20
N LEU A 54 -18.85 -19.47 -7.87
CA LEU A 54 -18.33 -18.27 -7.21
C LEU A 54 -19.41 -17.66 -6.30
N PRO A 55 -19.03 -17.16 -5.11
CA PRO A 55 -19.97 -16.48 -4.22
C PRO A 55 -20.55 -15.24 -4.90
N GLY A 56 -21.84 -14.99 -4.69
CA GLY A 56 -22.56 -13.89 -5.33
C GLY A 56 -23.03 -14.15 -6.77
N LEU A 57 -22.67 -15.28 -7.38
CA LEU A 57 -23.31 -15.75 -8.61
C LEU A 57 -24.54 -16.62 -8.31
N PRO A 58 -25.59 -16.53 -9.13
CA PRO A 58 -26.68 -17.49 -9.09
C PRO A 58 -26.20 -18.93 -9.33
N ALA A 59 -26.85 -19.90 -8.69
CA ALA A 59 -26.44 -21.30 -8.75
C ALA A 59 -26.73 -22.02 -10.07
N SER A 60 -27.45 -21.39 -11.02
CA SER A 60 -27.80 -22.01 -12.30
C SER A 60 -27.37 -21.18 -13.50
N ARG A 61 -26.95 -21.84 -14.58
CA ARG A 61 -26.58 -21.19 -15.85
C ARG A 61 -27.64 -20.20 -16.36
N SER A 62 -28.92 -20.55 -16.24
CA SER A 62 -30.03 -19.73 -16.73
C SER A 62 -30.21 -18.48 -15.89
N ALA A 63 -30.01 -18.58 -14.58
CA ALA A 63 -30.06 -17.43 -13.69
C ALA A 63 -28.83 -16.52 -13.85
N ILE A 64 -27.64 -17.09 -14.10
CA ILE A 64 -26.43 -16.32 -14.45
C ILE A 64 -26.68 -15.52 -15.73
N ALA A 65 -27.17 -16.14 -16.80
CA ALA A 65 -27.47 -15.46 -18.06
C ALA A 65 -28.52 -14.34 -17.88
N ARG A 66 -29.54 -14.57 -17.05
CA ARG A 66 -30.54 -13.55 -16.72
C ARG A 66 -29.93 -12.37 -15.97
N LYS A 67 -29.10 -12.63 -14.94
CA LYS A 67 -28.40 -11.59 -14.19
C LYS A 67 -27.47 -10.78 -15.09
N ALA A 68 -26.70 -11.46 -15.94
CA ALA A 68 -25.82 -10.82 -16.91
C ALA A 68 -26.57 -9.91 -17.90
N ALA A 69 -27.79 -10.29 -18.31
CA ALA A 69 -28.63 -9.45 -19.16
C ALA A 69 -29.15 -8.21 -18.42
N VAL A 70 -29.60 -8.36 -17.16
CA VAL A 70 -30.09 -7.26 -16.32
C VAL A 70 -28.97 -6.25 -16.03
N GLU A 71 -27.78 -6.76 -15.69
CA GLU A 71 -26.60 -5.94 -15.35
C GLU A 71 -25.74 -5.59 -16.57
N LYS A 72 -26.21 -5.92 -17.79
CA LYS A 72 -25.56 -5.58 -19.07
C LYS A 72 -24.07 -5.97 -19.14
N TRP A 73 -23.73 -7.16 -18.65
CA TRP A 73 -22.33 -7.62 -18.66
C TRP A 73 -21.76 -7.65 -20.07
N ALA A 74 -20.48 -7.26 -20.19
CA ALA A 74 -19.73 -7.37 -21.43
C ALA A 74 -19.76 -8.83 -21.92
N ARG A 75 -20.21 -9.02 -23.17
CA ARG A 75 -20.43 -10.35 -23.75
C ARG A 75 -19.98 -10.42 -25.20
N VAL A 76 -19.51 -11.58 -25.61
CA VAL A 76 -19.24 -11.94 -27.01
C VAL A 76 -20.05 -13.16 -27.42
N VAL A 77 -20.37 -13.26 -28.70
CA VAL A 77 -21.06 -14.42 -29.26
C VAL A 77 -20.04 -15.33 -29.91
N GLU A 78 -19.98 -16.58 -29.46
CA GLU A 78 -19.16 -17.60 -30.08
C GLU A 78 -20.05 -18.59 -30.83
N ARG A 79 -19.71 -18.85 -32.10
CA ARG A 79 -20.41 -19.82 -32.94
C ARG A 79 -19.74 -21.19 -32.79
N GLY A 80 -20.52 -22.18 -32.36
CA GLY A 80 -20.09 -23.57 -32.25
C GLY A 80 -20.91 -24.52 -33.12
N ARG A 81 -20.53 -25.80 -33.13
CA ARG A 81 -21.21 -26.85 -33.92
C ARG A 81 -22.70 -27.03 -33.58
N GLY A 82 -23.15 -26.58 -32.40
CA GLY A 82 -24.53 -26.70 -31.93
C GLY A 82 -25.28 -25.36 -31.80
N GLY A 83 -24.79 -24.28 -32.43
CA GLY A 83 -25.42 -22.96 -32.38
C GLY A 83 -24.51 -21.88 -31.78
N CYS A 84 -25.12 -20.74 -31.41
CA CYS A 84 -24.42 -19.62 -30.79
C CYS A 84 -24.46 -19.73 -29.26
N ARG A 85 -23.33 -19.50 -28.59
CA ARG A 85 -23.26 -19.32 -27.13
C ARG A 85 -22.75 -17.94 -26.78
N TYR A 86 -23.24 -17.39 -25.68
CA TYR A 86 -22.72 -16.15 -25.11
C TYR A 86 -21.60 -16.47 -24.14
N LEU A 87 -20.48 -15.76 -24.30
CA LEU A 87 -19.40 -15.69 -23.31
C LEU A 87 -19.43 -14.34 -22.62
N TYR A 88 -19.15 -14.31 -21.33
CA TYR A 88 -19.15 -13.12 -20.49
C TYR A 88 -17.74 -12.82 -20.01
N HIS A 89 -17.40 -11.53 -19.96
CA HIS A 89 -16.10 -11.10 -19.48
C HIS A 89 -16.02 -11.20 -17.95
N VAL A 90 -14.93 -11.76 -17.42
CA VAL A 90 -14.74 -11.93 -15.97
C VAL A 90 -14.76 -10.60 -15.19
N SER A 91 -14.27 -9.50 -15.76
CA SER A 91 -14.32 -8.16 -15.12
C SER A 91 -15.72 -7.55 -15.00
N ALA A 92 -16.71 -8.10 -15.73
CA ALA A 92 -18.10 -7.69 -15.62
C ALA A 92 -18.85 -8.46 -14.51
N LEU A 93 -18.21 -9.44 -13.86
CA LEU A 93 -18.83 -10.19 -12.77
C LEU A 93 -19.13 -9.28 -11.56
N PRO A 94 -20.10 -9.66 -10.71
CA PRO A 94 -20.39 -8.95 -9.47
C PRO A 94 -19.13 -8.90 -8.59
N PRO A 95 -18.92 -7.83 -7.80
CA PRO A 95 -17.68 -7.63 -7.04
C PRO A 95 -17.26 -8.87 -6.23
N ARG A 96 -18.18 -9.46 -5.45
CA ARG A 96 -17.89 -10.68 -4.67
C ARG A 96 -17.44 -11.87 -5.50
N ALA A 97 -18.03 -12.06 -6.67
CA ALA A 97 -17.67 -13.16 -7.56
C ALA A 97 -16.29 -12.91 -8.20
N PHE A 98 -16.01 -11.66 -8.57
CA PHE A 98 -14.73 -11.25 -9.10
C PHE A 98 -13.61 -11.42 -8.08
N ASP A 99 -13.80 -10.97 -6.85
CA ASP A 99 -12.81 -11.07 -5.78
C ASP A 99 -12.50 -12.54 -5.45
N ALA A 100 -13.52 -13.39 -5.39
CA ALA A 100 -13.35 -14.83 -5.18
C ALA A 100 -12.63 -15.52 -6.36
N LEU A 101 -12.87 -15.06 -7.59
CA LEU A 101 -12.14 -15.55 -8.77
C LEU A 101 -10.65 -15.19 -8.68
N VAL A 102 -10.34 -13.93 -8.33
CA VAL A 102 -8.96 -13.46 -8.14
C VAL A 102 -8.26 -14.24 -7.02
N ALA A 103 -8.92 -14.40 -5.87
CA ALA A 103 -8.39 -15.18 -4.75
C ALA A 103 -8.05 -16.62 -5.18
N ARG A 104 -8.93 -17.27 -5.95
CA ARG A 104 -8.70 -18.61 -6.47
C ARG A 104 -7.58 -18.67 -7.52
N ILE A 105 -7.36 -17.61 -8.30
CA ILE A 105 -6.23 -17.54 -9.24
C ILE A 105 -4.89 -17.46 -8.50
N LEU A 106 -4.87 -16.76 -7.36
CA LEU A 106 -3.70 -16.55 -6.53
C LEU A 106 -3.47 -17.67 -5.48
N ASP A 107 -4.31 -18.70 -5.47
CA ASP A 107 -4.32 -19.77 -4.45
C ASP A 107 -4.44 -19.23 -3.01
N LEU A 108 -5.18 -18.12 -2.83
CA LEU A 108 -5.44 -17.51 -1.53
C LEU A 108 -6.54 -18.29 -0.77
N PRO A 109 -6.49 -18.32 0.57
CA PRO A 109 -7.58 -18.90 1.36
C PRO A 109 -8.92 -18.19 1.06
N PRO A 110 -10.06 -18.90 1.20
CA PRO A 110 -11.38 -18.31 0.97
C PRO A 110 -11.57 -17.07 1.86
N MET A 111 -12.10 -15.99 1.28
CA MET A 111 -12.30 -14.71 1.98
C MET A 111 -13.30 -14.80 3.16
N ASP A 112 -14.17 -15.82 3.17
CA ASP A 112 -15.16 -16.07 4.23
C ASP A 112 -14.61 -16.93 5.37
N THR A 113 -13.31 -17.29 5.34
CA THR A 113 -12.68 -17.98 6.46
C THR A 113 -12.50 -16.95 7.57
N GLU A 114 -13.18 -17.11 8.70
CA GLU A 114 -12.87 -16.38 9.92
C GLU A 114 -11.39 -16.58 10.21
N VAL A 115 -10.59 -15.54 9.98
CA VAL A 115 -9.17 -15.55 10.27
C VAL A 115 -9.00 -15.28 11.76
N GLU A 116 -9.50 -16.21 12.58
CA GLU A 116 -9.08 -16.34 13.97
C GLU A 116 -7.56 -16.57 13.96
N GLY A 117 -6.80 -15.52 14.29
CA GLY A 117 -5.34 -15.56 14.43
C GLY A 117 -4.51 -14.90 13.33
N LEU A 118 -5.07 -14.37 12.23
CA LEU A 118 -4.25 -13.65 11.22
C LEU A 118 -3.70 -12.31 11.75
N PHE A 119 -4.35 -11.78 12.79
CA PHE A 119 -3.91 -10.57 13.49
C PHE A 119 -3.19 -10.86 14.81
N ASP A 120 -2.87 -12.12 15.12
CA ASP A 120 -1.89 -12.46 16.17
C ASP A 120 -0.46 -12.24 15.64
N LEU A 121 -0.23 -11.05 15.10
CA LEU A 121 1.11 -10.59 14.81
C LEU A 121 1.82 -10.48 16.18
N PRO A 122 3.01 -11.07 16.34
CA PRO A 122 3.81 -10.79 17.52
C PRO A 122 3.96 -9.29 17.62
N ALA A 123 3.76 -8.73 18.82
CA ALA A 123 3.93 -7.30 19.05
C ALA A 123 5.26 -6.88 18.41
N PRO A 124 5.25 -5.86 17.52
CA PRO A 124 6.48 -5.42 16.89
C PRO A 124 7.51 -5.19 17.99
N PRO A 125 8.77 -5.65 17.82
CA PRO A 125 9.79 -5.38 18.81
C PRO A 125 9.77 -3.88 19.09
N LEU A 126 9.76 -3.51 20.37
CA LEU A 126 9.84 -2.11 20.78
C LEU A 126 10.95 -1.47 19.95
N PRO A 127 10.69 -0.33 19.28
CA PRO A 127 11.71 0.30 18.46
C PRO A 127 12.96 0.43 19.33
N GLU A 128 14.10 -0.06 18.82
CA GLU A 128 15.37 0.14 19.49
C GLU A 128 15.46 1.63 19.80
N VAL A 129 15.61 1.95 21.09
CA VAL A 129 15.79 3.33 21.52
C VAL A 129 17.10 3.77 20.91
N LEU A 130 17.01 4.37 19.72
CA LEU A 130 18.15 4.99 19.07
C LEU A 130 18.76 5.93 20.10
N PRO A 131 20.08 5.88 20.33
CA PRO A 131 20.71 6.82 21.24
C PRO A 131 20.32 8.22 20.77
N SER A 132 19.73 8.98 21.70
CA SER A 132 19.25 10.33 21.46
C SER A 132 20.43 11.17 20.95
N ASN A 133 20.52 11.35 19.63
CA ASN A 133 21.54 12.14 18.96
C ASN A 133 21.31 13.65 19.10
N THR A 134 20.35 14.06 19.94
CA THR A 134 20.14 15.46 20.28
C THR A 134 21.27 15.95 21.16
N ALA A 135 22.00 16.94 20.66
CA ALA A 135 22.96 17.69 21.45
C ALA A 135 22.24 18.30 22.68
N PRO A 136 22.86 18.25 23.88
CA PRO A 136 22.29 18.89 25.06
C PRO A 136 22.00 20.38 24.84
N PRO A 137 20.97 20.93 25.52
CA PRO A 137 20.49 22.29 25.29
C PRO A 137 21.54 23.39 25.50
N TRP A 138 22.60 23.11 26.28
CA TRP A 138 23.72 24.03 26.53
C TRP A 138 24.76 24.08 25.40
N VAL A 139 24.77 23.10 24.47
CA VAL A 139 25.80 23.02 23.41
C VAL A 139 25.67 24.15 22.40
N LEU A 140 24.44 24.50 21.98
CA LEU A 140 24.22 25.57 21.01
C LEU A 140 24.60 26.97 21.55
N PRO A 141 24.20 27.37 22.78
CA PRO A 141 24.69 28.59 23.40
C PRO A 141 26.22 28.65 23.47
N LEU A 142 26.89 27.55 23.86
CA LEU A 142 28.34 27.48 23.91
C LEU A 142 28.98 27.73 22.53
N MET A 143 28.47 27.09 21.47
CA MET A 143 28.95 27.29 20.10
C MET A 143 28.72 28.73 19.59
N ARG A 144 27.71 29.44 20.10
CA ARG A 144 27.49 30.86 19.78
C ARG A 144 28.57 31.72 20.45
N LEU A 145 28.84 31.48 21.73
CA LEU A 145 29.89 32.20 22.48
C LEU A 145 31.29 31.98 21.88
N MET A 146 31.64 30.74 21.54
CA MET A 146 32.91 30.43 20.89
C MET A 146 33.08 31.17 19.55
N ARG A 147 31.99 31.40 18.82
CA ARG A 147 31.99 32.10 17.53
C ARG A 147 32.13 33.61 17.68
N THR A 148 31.54 34.19 18.73
CA THR A 148 31.60 35.63 19.00
C THR A 148 32.89 36.05 19.70
N GLU A 149 33.49 35.18 20.52
CA GLU A 149 34.63 35.51 21.38
C GLU A 149 35.99 34.98 20.89
N GLY A 150 36.07 34.43 19.68
CA GLY A 150 37.36 34.07 19.07
C GLY A 150 37.94 32.70 19.49
N GLY A 151 37.09 31.75 19.89
CA GLY A 151 37.47 30.33 19.99
C GLY A 151 38.04 29.85 21.33
N ASP A 152 38.10 30.67 22.38
CA ASP A 152 38.49 30.23 23.72
C ASP A 152 37.33 29.50 24.43
N ILE A 153 37.38 28.17 24.45
CA ILE A 153 36.41 27.28 25.11
C ILE A 153 36.31 27.57 26.62
N GLY A 154 37.43 27.85 27.28
CA GLY A 154 37.47 28.03 28.74
C GLY A 154 36.84 29.35 29.19
N ARG A 155 36.87 30.36 28.32
CA ARG A 155 36.13 31.61 28.53
C ARG A 155 34.65 31.46 28.21
N ALA A 156 34.33 30.89 27.04
CA ALA A 156 32.95 30.64 26.63
C ALA A 156 32.18 29.77 27.63
N TRP A 157 32.84 28.80 28.27
CA TRP A 157 32.24 27.97 29.32
C TRP A 157 31.86 28.74 30.59
N ARG A 158 32.67 29.74 30.99
CA ARG A 158 32.39 30.57 32.17
C ARG A 158 31.21 31.50 31.94
N GLU A 159 31.12 32.06 30.74
CA GLU A 159 30.05 32.99 30.35
C GLU A 159 28.74 32.27 29.97
N LEU A 160 28.79 30.94 29.79
CA LEU A 160 27.64 30.10 29.40
C LEU A 160 26.48 30.19 30.41
N ARG A 161 26.79 30.32 31.71
CA ARG A 161 25.78 30.44 32.78
C ARG A 161 24.90 31.67 32.60
N ASP A 162 25.47 32.78 32.13
CA ASP A 162 24.75 34.04 31.96
C ASP A 162 23.89 34.05 30.69
N HIS A 163 24.08 33.09 29.79
CA HIS A 163 23.44 33.00 28.47
C HIS A 163 22.52 31.78 28.30
N THR A 164 22.33 30.99 29.37
CA THR A 164 21.48 29.81 29.36
C THR A 164 20.25 30.04 30.25
N PRO A 165 19.04 29.65 29.82
CA PRO A 165 17.84 29.73 30.66
C PRO A 165 17.97 28.95 31.98
N ASP A 166 17.30 29.43 33.04
CA ASP A 166 17.36 28.87 34.41
C ASP A 166 16.89 27.40 34.54
N ASP A 167 16.18 26.88 33.52
CA ASP A 167 15.66 25.51 33.48
C ASP A 167 16.67 24.49 32.93
N VAL A 168 17.83 24.93 32.44
CA VAL A 168 18.86 24.06 31.87
C VAL A 168 19.89 23.66 32.91
N ILE A 169 19.99 22.35 33.18
CA ILE A 169 21.05 21.79 34.01
C ILE A 169 22.37 21.80 33.22
N LEU A 170 23.31 22.63 33.67
CA LEU A 170 24.67 22.65 33.16
C LEU A 170 25.48 21.52 33.81
N PRO A 171 26.14 20.65 33.01
CA PRO A 171 27.02 19.62 33.53
C PRO A 171 28.30 20.23 34.12
N ASP A 172 29.11 19.41 34.80
CA ASP A 172 30.45 19.86 35.20
C ASP A 172 31.41 19.98 33.99
N ALA A 173 32.59 20.56 34.20
CA ALA A 173 33.54 20.79 33.10
C ALA A 173 34.08 19.48 32.47
N GLU A 174 34.15 18.40 33.25
CA GLU A 174 34.68 17.10 32.80
C GLU A 174 33.62 16.31 32.01
N GLU A 175 32.36 16.36 32.45
CA GLU A 175 31.18 15.87 31.75
C GLU A 175 30.94 16.64 30.45
N ALA A 176 31.09 17.97 30.48
CA ALA A 176 31.00 18.80 29.28
C ALA A 176 32.05 18.43 28.23
N ALA A 177 33.30 18.24 28.64
CA ALA A 177 34.38 17.81 27.75
C ALA A 177 34.07 16.46 27.09
N ARG A 178 33.56 15.48 27.87
CA ARG A 178 33.14 14.18 27.35
C ARG A 178 32.02 14.29 26.31
N VAL A 179 31.05 15.18 26.53
CA VAL A 179 29.96 15.44 25.58
C VAL A 179 30.49 16.10 24.30
N LEU A 180 31.40 17.07 24.40
CA LEU A 180 31.97 17.77 23.25
C LEU A 180 32.82 16.83 22.37
N ILE A 181 33.65 15.97 22.98
CA ILE A 181 34.42 14.94 22.27
C ILE A 181 33.48 13.97 21.55
N ARG A 182 32.42 13.51 22.23
CA ARG A 182 31.42 12.59 21.64
C ARG A 182 30.70 13.23 20.43
N LEU A 183 30.53 14.54 20.43
CA LEU A 183 29.90 15.30 19.35
C LEU A 183 30.90 15.75 18.26
N GLY A 184 32.20 15.47 18.42
CA GLY A 184 33.24 15.88 17.47
C GLY A 184 33.51 17.38 17.42
N LEU A 185 33.28 18.09 18.55
CA LEU A 185 33.39 19.55 18.66
C LEU A 185 34.68 20.02 19.35
N ALA A 186 35.48 19.10 19.90
CA ALA A 186 36.73 19.37 20.61
C ALA A 186 37.80 18.31 20.26
#